data_AF-A0A923Y7F0-F1
#
_entry.id   AF-A0A923Y7F0-F1
#
_cell.length_a   1.000
_cell.length_b   1.000
_cell.length_c   1.000
_cell.angle_alpha   90.00
_cell.angle_beta   90.00
_cell.angle_gamma   90.00
#
_symmetry.space_group_name_H-M   'P 1'
#
loop_
_entity.id
_entity.type
_entity.pdbx_description
1 polymer ?
#
loop_
_entity_poly.entity_id
_entity_poly.type
_entity_poly.pdbx_seq_one_letter_code
_entity_poly.pdbx_strand_id
1 'polypeptide(L)'
;MKFHLIALAAAAASVGNAEAAKLTATQAAAATNVLYIGGSSALQKLVEGMVSQNCDANGMSTWRSKGPGGTFWFGATAADGADGASVNAYACTLKAGNDFGVAYDNQTVLIVKREAGGSSQGVFPVGKPASVTGALAQSIDVGACDATADTANTGTSTEYGRCDATTSTITRLPDMGMSDVEPNIFNSTVNKPSAYSALSVVDTDFEAAPTPFAQAVIGLVVNTTMYNDLAAYQGVTVPSIGQNAFSNLWGSTYSATQYWTPLKDGSSVGTVPALLNTQVNIVGRSVGSGTRAAVGLYFNNSPTNLSGKQWAASNTNPVVGTASGKRSVTSASSSGNVIAQVEACGATSKYCVGILGLEQVPSANVKFVNVEGQSPANARFGQYPVVYEATYQISKTAPGGAAAKALAVAFGSAMAKPDNIFAAFNGNGVLALPSNCSGTVYTDWTSTAELAVCSRVTRGGNSTRTLSIVK
;
A
#
# COMPACT_ATOMS: atom_id res chain seq x y z
N MET A 1 -42.67 -12.10 -69.12
CA MET A 1 -41.32 -12.69 -68.93
C MET A 1 -40.75 -12.08 -67.65
N LYS A 2 -40.76 -12.82 -66.53
CA LYS A 2 -39.62 -13.54 -65.92
C LYS A 2 -38.63 -12.61 -65.13
N PHE A 3 -38.69 -12.76 -63.80
CA PHE A 3 -37.75 -12.60 -62.65
C PHE A 3 -36.32 -12.04 -62.89
N HIS A 4 -35.61 -11.35 -61.97
CA HIS A 4 -35.24 -11.62 -60.55
C HIS A 4 -34.76 -10.28 -59.87
N LEU A 5 -35.12 -9.93 -58.60
CA LEU A 5 -34.36 -10.11 -57.32
C LEU A 5 -32.87 -9.64 -57.42
N ILE A 6 -32.24 -8.81 -56.56
CA ILE A 6 -32.07 -8.80 -55.08
C ILE A 6 -31.53 -7.42 -54.62
N ALA A 7 -31.81 -7.08 -53.35
CA ALA A 7 -31.35 -5.96 -52.53
C ALA A 7 -29.87 -5.53 -52.60
N LEU A 8 -29.63 -4.22 -52.40
CA LEU A 8 -28.39 -3.69 -51.81
C LEU A 8 -28.75 -2.59 -50.81
N ALA A 9 -29.02 -2.99 -49.57
CA ALA A 9 -29.12 -2.10 -48.42
C ALA A 9 -27.92 -2.39 -47.49
N ALA A 10 -27.36 -1.31 -46.93
CA ALA A 10 -26.40 -1.29 -45.82
C ALA A 10 -25.01 -1.91 -46.08
N ALA A 11 -24.16 -1.16 -46.79
CA ALA A 11 -22.71 -1.28 -46.66
C ALA A 11 -22.09 0.10 -46.41
N ALA A 12 -22.57 0.80 -45.37
CA ALA A 12 -21.97 2.05 -44.89
C ALA A 12 -22.37 2.28 -43.43
N ALA A 13 -21.84 1.46 -42.51
CA ALA A 13 -21.63 1.79 -41.09
C ALA A 13 -21.17 0.55 -40.31
N SER A 14 -20.05 -0.05 -40.71
CA SER A 14 -19.17 -0.71 -39.75
C SER A 14 -17.89 0.11 -39.70
N VAL A 15 -17.99 1.29 -39.09
CA VAL A 15 -16.81 1.90 -38.48
C VAL A 15 -16.48 0.95 -37.32
N GLY A 16 -15.73 -0.11 -37.62
CA GLY A 16 -15.07 -0.85 -36.56
C GLY A 16 -14.23 0.19 -35.83
N ASN A 17 -14.53 0.44 -34.56
CA ASN A 17 -13.60 1.15 -33.70
C ASN A 17 -12.31 0.33 -33.79
N ALA A 18 -11.32 0.82 -34.52
CA ALA A 18 -9.96 0.34 -34.38
C ALA A 18 -9.56 0.78 -32.98
N GLU A 19 -9.87 -0.06 -31.98
CA GLU A 19 -9.31 0.10 -30.65
C GLU A 19 -7.81 -0.01 -30.83
N ALA A 20 -7.13 1.11 -30.61
CA ALA A 20 -5.70 1.16 -30.77
C ALA A 20 -5.05 0.29 -29.69
N ALA A 21 -4.10 -0.54 -30.15
CA ALA A 21 -3.56 -1.62 -29.34
C ALA A 21 -2.71 -1.08 -28.17
N LYS A 22 -2.85 -1.73 -27.02
CA LYS A 22 -1.97 -1.56 -25.87
C LYS A 22 -0.51 -1.87 -26.23
N LEU A 23 0.44 -1.33 -25.47
CA LEU A 23 1.86 -1.59 -25.67
C LEU A 23 2.19 -3.07 -25.41
N THR A 24 2.91 -3.69 -26.34
CA THR A 24 3.51 -5.02 -26.17
C THR A 24 4.70 -4.98 -25.19
N ALA A 25 5.12 -6.15 -24.69
CA ALA A 25 6.30 -6.27 -23.83
C ALA A 25 7.56 -5.68 -24.48
N THR A 26 7.78 -5.94 -25.77
CA THR A 26 8.92 -5.39 -26.53
C THR A 26 8.86 -3.87 -26.65
N GLN A 27 7.68 -3.30 -26.90
CA GLN A 27 7.51 -1.84 -26.99
C GLN A 27 7.72 -1.17 -25.63
N ALA A 28 7.19 -1.75 -24.56
CA ALA A 28 7.40 -1.25 -23.20
C ALA A 28 8.87 -1.35 -22.76
N ALA A 29 9.55 -2.44 -23.08
CA ALA A 29 10.97 -2.62 -22.80
C ALA A 29 11.87 -1.66 -23.60
N ALA A 30 11.41 -1.15 -24.74
CA ALA A 30 12.09 -0.15 -25.55
C ALA A 30 11.86 1.30 -25.05
N ALA A 31 11.06 1.51 -24.00
CA ALA A 31 10.82 2.83 -23.44
C ALA A 31 12.13 3.46 -22.95
N THR A 32 12.34 4.74 -23.28
CA THR A 32 13.49 5.52 -22.80
C THR A 32 13.21 6.19 -21.45
N ASN A 33 11.94 6.43 -21.14
CA ASN A 33 11.48 7.00 -19.88
C ASN A 33 11.11 5.87 -18.92
N VAL A 34 12.13 5.30 -18.26
CA VAL A 34 11.96 4.20 -17.31
C VAL A 34 12.18 4.68 -15.88
N LEU A 35 11.28 4.32 -14.97
CA LEU A 35 11.38 4.63 -13.55
C LEU A 35 11.27 3.36 -12.71
N TYR A 36 12.29 3.09 -11.88
CA TYR A 36 12.23 2.02 -10.89
C TYR A 36 11.88 2.59 -9.51
N ILE A 37 10.79 2.11 -8.93
CA ILE A 37 10.28 2.54 -7.64
C ILE A 37 10.40 1.40 -6.63
N GLY A 38 11.01 1.66 -5.48
CA GLY A 38 10.97 0.76 -4.33
C GLY A 38 9.98 1.25 -3.28
N GLY A 39 9.32 0.34 -2.55
CA GLY A 39 8.75 0.71 -1.26
C GLY A 39 7.34 0.20 -0.98
N SER A 40 6.51 1.05 -0.39
CA SER A 40 5.26 0.63 0.24
C SER A 40 4.28 -0.06 -0.71
N SER A 41 3.81 -1.25 -0.32
CA SER A 41 2.73 -1.95 -1.01
C SER A 41 1.32 -1.43 -0.71
N ALA A 42 1.15 -0.61 0.33
CA ALA A 42 -0.11 0.11 0.52
C ALA A 42 -0.34 1.10 -0.65
N LEU A 43 0.73 1.64 -1.22
CA LEU A 43 0.69 2.68 -2.24
C LEU A 43 0.75 2.12 -3.68
N GLN A 44 0.58 0.80 -3.86
CA GLN A 44 0.57 0.18 -5.19
C GLN A 44 -0.53 0.77 -6.09
N LYS A 45 -1.77 0.83 -5.58
CA LYS A 45 -2.92 1.36 -6.33
C LYS A 45 -2.76 2.83 -6.71
N LEU A 46 -2.00 3.60 -5.93
CA LEU A 46 -1.68 4.99 -6.29
C LEU A 46 -0.87 5.04 -7.57
N VAL A 47 0.17 4.20 -7.66
CA VAL A 47 1.04 4.15 -8.84
C VAL A 47 0.26 3.61 -10.04
N GLU A 48 -0.51 2.55 -9.87
CA GLU A 48 -1.37 2.00 -10.93
C GLU A 48 -2.40 3.02 -11.44
N GLY A 49 -3.15 3.64 -10.54
CA GLY A 49 -4.19 4.62 -10.86
C GLY A 49 -3.60 5.87 -11.51
N MET A 50 -2.46 6.36 -11.03
CA MET A 50 -1.81 7.53 -11.61
C MET A 50 -1.27 7.25 -13.02
N VAL A 51 -0.62 6.11 -13.25
CA VAL A 51 -0.17 5.77 -14.61
C VAL A 51 -1.41 5.65 -15.51
N SER A 52 -2.42 4.88 -15.10
CA SER A 52 -3.65 4.71 -15.87
C SER A 52 -4.37 6.02 -16.20
N GLN A 53 -4.44 6.98 -15.26
CA GLN A 53 -5.09 8.27 -15.48
C GLN A 53 -4.35 9.15 -16.49
N ASN A 54 -3.03 8.96 -16.62
CA ASN A 54 -2.16 9.76 -17.46
C ASN A 54 -1.86 9.12 -18.82
N CYS A 55 -2.29 7.88 -19.04
CA CYS A 55 -2.23 7.22 -20.34
C CYS A 55 -3.17 7.87 -21.36
N ASP A 56 -2.81 7.74 -22.63
CA ASP A 56 -3.69 8.07 -23.75
C ASP A 56 -4.87 7.09 -23.89
N ALA A 57 -5.65 7.24 -24.96
CA ALA A 57 -6.82 6.42 -25.22
C ALA A 57 -6.50 4.92 -25.42
N ASN A 58 -5.24 4.56 -25.67
CA ASN A 58 -4.81 3.16 -25.82
C ASN A 58 -4.70 2.46 -24.46
N GLY A 59 -4.66 3.25 -23.38
CA GLY A 59 -4.65 2.76 -22.01
C GLY A 59 -3.31 2.17 -21.58
N MET A 60 -3.35 1.50 -20.43
CA MET A 60 -2.16 0.96 -19.76
C MET A 60 -1.98 -0.53 -20.03
N SER A 61 -0.76 -0.91 -20.37
CA SER A 61 -0.25 -2.28 -20.29
C SER A 61 0.36 -2.52 -18.92
N THR A 62 0.24 -3.74 -18.41
CA THR A 62 0.76 -4.05 -17.08
C THR A 62 1.32 -5.46 -17.03
N TRP A 63 2.45 -5.60 -16.35
CA TRP A 63 3.13 -6.87 -16.10
C TRP A 63 3.30 -7.09 -14.61
N ARG A 64 3.19 -8.35 -14.19
CA ARG A 64 3.21 -8.73 -12.79
C ARG A 64 4.19 -9.88 -12.57
N SER A 65 4.92 -9.82 -11.47
CA SER A 65 5.67 -10.98 -11.00
C SER A 65 4.74 -12.19 -10.81
N LYS A 66 5.14 -13.36 -11.29
CA LYS A 66 4.28 -14.56 -11.29
C LYS A 66 4.17 -15.21 -9.91
N GLY A 67 2.94 -15.48 -9.47
CA GLY A 67 2.64 -16.37 -8.34
C GLY A 67 1.83 -17.60 -8.77
N PRO A 68 1.78 -18.68 -7.96
CA PRO A 68 2.87 -19.23 -7.15
C PRO A 68 3.97 -19.87 -8.03
N GLY A 69 5.24 -19.66 -7.67
CA GLY A 69 6.41 -20.30 -8.29
C GLY A 69 7.49 -19.34 -8.78
N GLY A 70 7.17 -18.05 -8.96
CA GLY A 70 8.17 -16.99 -9.18
C GLY A 70 8.67 -16.43 -7.85
N THR A 71 9.98 -16.36 -7.66
CA THR A 71 10.63 -15.73 -6.49
C THR A 71 11.36 -14.45 -6.91
N PHE A 72 10.69 -13.29 -6.84
CA PHE A 72 11.34 -11.98 -6.91
C PHE A 72 11.70 -11.47 -5.49
N TRP A 73 12.10 -12.40 -4.62
CA TRP A 73 12.23 -12.18 -3.19
C TRP A 73 13.54 -12.74 -2.62
N PHE A 74 14.07 -12.02 -1.63
CA PHE A 74 15.37 -12.25 -0.97
C PHE A 74 15.56 -13.68 -0.46
N GLY A 75 16.20 -14.55 -1.25
CA GLY A 75 16.71 -15.84 -0.77
C GLY A 75 15.69 -16.72 -0.02
N ALA A 76 14.39 -16.44 -0.14
CA ALA A 76 13.35 -17.19 0.52
C ALA A 76 12.68 -18.06 -0.52
N THR A 77 12.53 -19.31 -0.16
CA THR A 77 11.74 -20.33 -0.86
C THR A 77 10.25 -20.03 -0.92
N ALA A 78 9.79 -18.89 -0.38
CA ALA A 78 8.40 -18.47 -0.44
C ALA A 78 8.13 -17.74 -1.76
N ALA A 79 7.50 -18.46 -2.69
CA ALA A 79 6.93 -17.92 -3.90
C ALA A 79 6.00 -16.71 -3.62
N ASP A 80 5.86 -15.84 -4.62
CA ASP A 80 4.74 -14.90 -4.65
C ASP A 80 3.43 -15.64 -4.40
N GLY A 81 2.72 -15.25 -3.34
CA GLY A 81 1.43 -15.87 -3.00
C GLY A 81 0.33 -15.58 -4.02
N ALA A 82 0.53 -14.54 -4.84
CA ALA A 82 -0.34 -14.12 -5.93
C ALA A 82 0.48 -13.31 -6.95
N ASP A 83 0.00 -13.23 -8.20
CA ASP A 83 0.62 -12.39 -9.23
C ASP A 83 0.73 -10.92 -8.78
N GLY A 84 1.92 -10.33 -8.93
CA GLY A 84 2.20 -8.93 -8.60
C GLY A 84 2.49 -8.70 -7.12
N ALA A 85 2.58 -9.75 -6.30
CA ALA A 85 2.91 -9.62 -4.89
C ALA A 85 4.32 -9.06 -4.63
N SER A 86 5.25 -9.26 -5.58
CA SER A 86 6.62 -8.75 -5.48
C SER A 86 6.89 -7.52 -6.32
N VAL A 87 6.54 -7.54 -7.61
CA VAL A 87 6.85 -6.45 -8.54
C VAL A 87 5.72 -6.29 -9.56
N ASN A 88 5.37 -5.04 -9.85
CA ASN A 88 4.45 -4.69 -10.92
C ASN A 88 5.13 -3.69 -11.86
N ALA A 89 4.90 -3.81 -13.16
CA ALA A 89 5.31 -2.82 -14.15
C ALA A 89 4.10 -2.30 -14.92
N TYR A 90 4.10 -1.01 -15.19
CA TYR A 90 3.04 -0.28 -15.85
C TYR A 90 3.64 0.50 -17.00
N ALA A 91 3.13 0.32 -18.22
CA ALA A 91 3.59 1.08 -19.37
C ALA A 91 2.43 1.60 -20.20
N CYS A 92 2.59 2.81 -20.71
CA CYS A 92 1.72 3.38 -21.71
C CYS A 92 2.39 4.56 -22.40
N THR A 93 1.76 5.03 -23.47
CA THR A 93 2.01 6.35 -24.02
C THR A 93 1.18 7.36 -23.23
N LEU A 94 1.83 8.43 -22.76
CA LEU A 94 1.17 9.46 -21.98
C LEU A 94 0.36 10.38 -22.88
N LYS A 95 -0.82 10.80 -22.42
CA LYS A 95 -1.66 11.76 -23.13
C LYS A 95 -1.03 13.16 -23.16
N ALA A 96 -1.42 13.97 -24.13
CA ALA A 96 -1.13 15.40 -24.09
C ALA A 96 -1.78 16.05 -22.86
N GLY A 97 -1.04 16.90 -22.14
CA GLY A 97 -1.51 17.50 -20.89
C GLY A 97 -1.54 16.52 -19.71
N ASN A 98 -0.70 15.48 -19.75
CA ASN A 98 -0.52 14.59 -18.60
C ASN A 98 0.08 15.32 -17.39
N ASP A 99 -0.07 14.71 -16.22
CA ASP A 99 0.38 15.28 -14.96
C ASP A 99 1.89 15.24 -14.72
N PHE A 100 2.64 14.50 -15.53
CA PHE A 100 4.11 14.46 -15.46
C PHE A 100 4.75 15.65 -16.20
N GLY A 101 3.95 16.39 -16.97
CA GLY A 101 4.32 17.65 -17.61
C GLY A 101 4.54 17.51 -19.12
N VAL A 102 4.57 18.67 -19.80
CA VAL A 102 4.60 18.77 -21.27
C VAL A 102 5.78 18.07 -21.93
N ALA A 103 6.90 17.91 -21.21
CA ALA A 103 8.08 17.19 -21.70
C ALA A 103 7.81 15.69 -21.93
N TYR A 104 6.77 15.16 -21.30
CA TYR A 104 6.36 13.75 -21.39
C TYR A 104 5.12 13.54 -22.26
N ASP A 105 4.57 14.61 -22.86
CA ASP A 105 3.42 14.49 -23.76
C ASP A 105 3.71 13.54 -24.92
N ASN A 106 2.83 12.56 -25.12
CA ASN A 106 2.93 11.53 -26.16
C ASN A 106 4.22 10.68 -26.07
N GLN A 107 4.90 10.69 -24.92
CA GLN A 107 6.05 9.83 -24.68
C GLN A 107 5.61 8.51 -24.06
N THR A 108 6.27 7.42 -24.44
CA THR A 108 6.12 6.14 -23.77
C THR A 108 6.91 6.13 -22.47
N VAL A 109 6.25 5.69 -21.39
CA VAL A 109 6.88 5.47 -20.07
C VAL A 109 6.77 4.02 -19.65
N LEU A 110 7.75 3.56 -18.88
CA LEU A 110 7.72 2.29 -18.17
C LEU A 110 8.02 2.54 -16.69
N ILE A 111 7.04 2.29 -15.84
CA ILE A 111 7.14 2.43 -14.39
C ILE A 111 7.18 1.04 -13.78
N VAL A 112 8.28 0.68 -13.14
CA VAL A 112 8.45 -0.62 -12.48
C VAL A 112 8.50 -0.41 -10.97
N LYS A 113 7.53 -0.96 -10.26
CA LYS A 113 7.38 -0.80 -8.81
C LYS A 113 7.56 -2.11 -8.08
N ARG A 114 8.47 -2.11 -7.10
CA ARG A 114 8.69 -3.20 -6.16
C ARG A 114 7.76 -3.04 -4.96
N GLU A 115 6.96 -4.08 -4.71
CA GLU A 115 5.96 -4.17 -3.63
C GLU A 115 6.47 -4.94 -2.43
N ALA A 116 7.23 -6.02 -2.66
CA ALA A 116 7.67 -6.88 -1.59
C ALA A 116 8.65 -6.16 -0.66
N GLY A 117 8.60 -6.44 0.64
CA GLY A 117 9.51 -5.86 1.64
C GLY A 117 9.12 -4.46 2.13
N GLY A 118 8.09 -3.86 1.53
CA GLY A 118 7.44 -2.64 2.02
C GLY A 118 8.34 -1.40 2.00
N SER A 119 7.92 -0.38 2.73
CA SER A 119 8.52 0.95 2.76
C SER A 119 10.03 0.98 2.98
N SER A 120 10.60 0.04 3.75
CA SER A 120 12.05 -0.06 3.94
C SER A 120 12.83 -0.20 2.62
N GLN A 121 12.21 -0.79 1.59
CA GLN A 121 12.76 -0.98 0.25
C GLN A 121 12.71 0.29 -0.60
N GLY A 122 11.85 1.24 -0.23
CA GLY A 122 11.88 2.60 -0.73
C GLY A 122 12.85 3.49 0.04
N VAL A 123 13.33 3.06 1.20
CA VAL A 123 14.16 3.90 2.10
C VAL A 123 15.64 3.56 1.96
N PHE A 124 16.05 2.34 2.31
CA PHE A 124 17.47 1.99 2.38
C PHE A 124 18.13 1.88 1.01
N PRO A 125 17.55 1.18 0.00
CA PRO A 125 18.14 1.12 -1.33
C PRO A 125 18.22 2.46 -2.05
N VAL A 126 17.34 3.40 -1.71
CA VAL A 126 17.29 4.73 -2.34
C VAL A 126 18.29 5.69 -1.69
N GLY A 127 18.38 5.69 -0.36
CA GLY A 127 19.30 6.58 0.38
C GLY A 127 20.72 6.03 0.51
N LYS A 128 20.90 4.71 0.57
CA LYS A 128 22.21 4.04 0.68
C LYS A 128 22.47 3.03 -0.46
N PRO A 129 22.33 3.43 -1.74
CA PRO A 129 22.42 2.51 -2.87
C PRO A 129 23.76 1.75 -2.93
N ALA A 130 24.87 2.42 -2.61
CA ALA A 130 26.20 1.80 -2.61
C ALA A 130 26.41 0.76 -1.48
N SER A 131 25.56 0.75 -0.47
CA SER A 131 25.64 -0.17 0.68
C SER A 131 24.65 -1.33 0.57
N VAL A 132 23.87 -1.39 -0.52
CA VAL A 132 22.86 -2.40 -0.77
C VAL A 132 23.36 -3.32 -1.90
N THR A 133 23.61 -4.59 -1.58
CA THR A 133 24.24 -5.55 -2.49
C THR A 133 23.23 -6.51 -3.13
N GLY A 134 23.50 -6.90 -4.38
CA GLY A 134 22.91 -8.07 -5.06
C GLY A 134 21.38 -8.14 -5.02
N ALA A 135 20.86 -9.23 -4.43
CA ALA A 135 19.44 -9.60 -4.41
C ALA A 135 18.50 -8.52 -3.84
N LEU A 136 19.03 -7.53 -3.11
CA LEU A 136 18.27 -6.39 -2.58
C LEU A 136 17.71 -5.45 -3.66
N ALA A 137 18.21 -5.57 -4.89
CA ALA A 137 17.87 -4.75 -6.05
C ALA A 137 17.12 -5.53 -7.15
N GLN A 138 16.51 -6.68 -6.88
CA GLN A 138 15.82 -7.43 -7.95
C GLN A 138 14.53 -6.74 -8.43
N SER A 139 14.34 -6.72 -9.74
CA SER A 139 13.18 -6.17 -10.45
C SER A 139 12.82 -7.02 -11.68
N ILE A 140 11.72 -6.69 -12.36
CA ILE A 140 11.28 -7.42 -13.56
C ILE A 140 11.94 -6.86 -14.82
N ASP A 141 12.35 -7.77 -15.69
CA ASP A 141 12.70 -7.48 -17.09
C ASP A 141 11.45 -7.65 -17.96
N VAL A 142 10.78 -6.55 -18.28
CA VAL A 142 9.55 -6.57 -19.09
C VAL A 142 9.78 -7.23 -20.45
N GLY A 143 10.95 -7.04 -21.06
CA GLY A 143 11.28 -7.59 -22.38
C GLY A 143 11.40 -9.12 -22.39
N ALA A 144 11.64 -9.72 -21.22
CA ALA A 144 11.76 -11.16 -21.04
C ALA A 144 10.53 -11.79 -20.35
N CYS A 145 9.45 -11.02 -20.13
CA CYS A 145 8.20 -11.57 -19.61
C CYS A 145 7.44 -12.34 -20.70
N ASP A 146 6.72 -13.38 -20.29
CA ASP A 146 6.00 -14.24 -21.22
C ASP A 146 4.78 -13.50 -21.78
N ALA A 147 4.78 -13.26 -23.10
CA ALA A 147 3.66 -12.65 -23.81
C ALA A 147 2.53 -13.65 -24.12
N THR A 148 2.70 -14.96 -23.89
CA THR A 148 1.65 -15.96 -24.22
C THR A 148 0.47 -15.97 -23.24
N ALA A 149 0.59 -15.28 -22.11
CA ALA A 149 -0.55 -14.92 -21.26
C ALA A 149 -1.41 -13.77 -21.85
N ASP A 150 -1.04 -13.20 -22.99
CA ASP A 150 -1.80 -12.19 -23.74
C ASP A 150 -2.69 -12.85 -24.81
N THR A 151 -3.43 -13.90 -24.45
CA THR A 151 -4.28 -14.65 -25.41
C THR A 151 -5.76 -14.24 -25.40
N ALA A 152 -6.16 -13.24 -24.61
CA ALA A 152 -7.49 -12.64 -24.67
C ALA A 152 -7.51 -11.18 -25.17
N ASN A 153 -6.62 -10.83 -26.12
CA ASN A 153 -6.64 -9.55 -26.83
C ASN A 153 -7.76 -9.48 -27.89
N THR A 154 -8.97 -9.92 -27.51
CA THR A 154 -10.23 -9.73 -28.21
C THR A 154 -11.25 -9.08 -27.26
N GLY A 155 -10.94 -7.86 -26.82
CA GLY A 155 -11.97 -6.83 -26.68
C GLY A 155 -12.61 -6.60 -25.31
N THR A 156 -12.13 -7.13 -24.17
CA THR A 156 -12.59 -6.65 -22.83
C THR A 156 -11.76 -7.09 -21.61
N SER A 157 -10.74 -7.96 -21.73
CA SER A 157 -10.01 -8.44 -20.54
C SER A 157 -8.86 -7.50 -20.12
N THR A 158 -8.74 -7.25 -18.83
CA THR A 158 -7.58 -6.62 -18.19
C THR A 158 -6.49 -7.67 -17.96
N GLU A 159 -5.98 -8.30 -19.03
CA GLU A 159 -4.96 -9.34 -18.88
C GLU A 159 -3.56 -8.74 -18.73
N TYR A 160 -2.85 -9.19 -17.70
CA TYR A 160 -1.52 -8.74 -17.30
C TYR A 160 -0.49 -9.73 -17.85
N GLY A 161 0.62 -9.24 -18.41
CA GLY A 161 1.75 -10.12 -18.74
C GLY A 161 2.37 -10.69 -17.46
N ARG A 162 2.75 -11.97 -17.46
CA ARG A 162 3.36 -12.62 -16.29
C ARG A 162 4.87 -12.72 -16.48
N CYS A 163 5.62 -12.28 -15.47
CA CYS A 163 7.07 -12.31 -15.45
C CYS A 163 7.53 -13.44 -14.53
N ASP A 164 8.31 -14.39 -15.06
CA ASP A 164 8.86 -15.49 -14.28
C ASP A 164 10.20 -15.07 -13.68
N ALA A 165 10.41 -15.35 -12.38
CA ALA A 165 11.63 -14.93 -11.70
C ALA A 165 12.90 -15.59 -12.25
N THR A 166 12.77 -16.73 -12.92
CA THR A 166 13.90 -17.45 -13.51
C THR A 166 14.38 -16.87 -14.83
N THR A 167 13.50 -16.23 -15.59
CA THR A 167 13.79 -15.76 -16.95
C THR A 167 13.62 -14.26 -17.14
N SER A 168 12.87 -13.59 -16.25
CA SER A 168 12.42 -12.20 -16.41
C SER A 168 12.88 -11.30 -15.26
N THR A 169 14.11 -11.51 -14.77
CA THR A 169 14.68 -10.77 -13.63
C THR A 169 15.90 -9.96 -14.03
N ILE A 170 15.94 -8.70 -13.60
CA ILE A 170 17.14 -7.86 -13.63
C ILE A 170 17.55 -7.43 -12.22
N THR A 171 18.83 -7.10 -12.05
CA THR A 171 19.34 -6.44 -10.84
C THR A 171 19.43 -4.95 -11.09
N ARG A 172 18.59 -4.19 -10.39
CA ARG A 172 18.36 -2.77 -10.62
C ARG A 172 17.96 -2.05 -9.32
N LEU A 173 18.79 -1.10 -8.88
CA LEU A 173 18.45 -0.25 -7.74
C LEU A 173 17.32 0.73 -8.10
N PRO A 174 16.42 1.04 -7.16
CA PRO A 174 15.35 2.01 -7.39
C PRO A 174 15.89 3.42 -7.58
N ASP A 175 15.33 4.13 -8.55
CA ASP A 175 15.54 5.56 -8.79
C ASP A 175 14.76 6.40 -7.77
N MET A 176 13.62 5.88 -7.34
CA MET A 176 12.68 6.51 -6.43
C MET A 176 12.20 5.54 -5.35
N GLY A 177 11.89 6.08 -4.18
CA GLY A 177 11.34 5.35 -3.06
C GLY A 177 10.00 5.91 -2.61
N MET A 178 9.12 5.05 -2.11
CA MET A 178 7.86 5.43 -1.47
C MET A 178 7.72 4.77 -0.11
N SER A 179 7.22 5.52 0.87
CA SER A 179 7.07 5.05 2.25
C SER A 179 5.80 5.59 2.88
N ASP A 180 5.17 4.81 3.78
CA ASP A 180 3.95 5.28 4.50
C ASP A 180 4.26 6.32 5.57
N VAL A 181 5.54 6.48 5.93
CA VAL A 181 6.10 7.42 6.91
C VAL A 181 7.47 7.91 6.45
N GLU A 182 8.04 8.96 7.05
CA GLU A 182 9.37 9.45 6.67
C GLU A 182 10.50 8.42 6.89
N PRO A 183 11.58 8.48 6.10
CA PRO A 183 12.68 7.51 6.16
C PRO A 183 13.31 7.32 7.54
N ASN A 184 13.45 8.38 8.34
CA ASN A 184 14.11 8.31 9.64
C ASN A 184 13.39 7.37 10.63
N ILE A 185 12.09 7.09 10.44
CA ILE A 185 11.34 6.11 11.23
C ILE A 185 11.93 4.70 11.13
N PHE A 186 12.52 4.35 9.98
CA PHE A 186 13.09 3.02 9.77
C PHE A 186 14.46 2.83 10.43
N ASN A 187 15.03 3.87 11.05
CA ASN A 187 16.27 3.71 11.81
C ASN A 187 16.08 2.89 13.10
N SER A 188 14.85 2.82 13.61
CA SER A 188 14.53 2.03 14.81
C SER A 188 14.71 0.53 14.58
N THR A 189 15.42 -0.14 15.50
CA THR A 189 15.75 -1.56 15.41
C THR A 189 14.53 -2.48 15.39
N VAL A 190 13.38 -2.02 15.91
CA VAL A 190 12.15 -2.83 15.95
C VAL A 190 11.51 -3.02 14.58
N ASN A 191 11.67 -2.05 13.65
CA ASN A 191 11.11 -2.11 12.29
C ASN A 191 12.15 -2.17 11.19
N LYS A 192 13.44 -2.14 11.53
CA LYS A 192 14.53 -2.21 10.56
C LYS A 192 14.76 -3.67 10.13
N PRO A 193 14.63 -4.02 8.84
CA PRO A 193 14.98 -5.35 8.36
C PRO A 193 16.44 -5.70 8.67
N SER A 194 16.72 -6.97 8.96
CA SER A 194 18.07 -7.46 9.29
C SER A 194 19.09 -7.16 8.20
N ALA A 195 18.68 -7.23 6.93
CA ALA A 195 19.50 -6.86 5.77
C ALA A 195 20.01 -5.42 5.79
N TYR A 196 19.38 -4.54 6.57
CA TYR A 196 19.73 -3.13 6.71
C TYR A 196 20.21 -2.78 8.13
N SER A 197 20.44 -3.78 8.98
CA SER A 197 20.75 -3.59 10.42
C SER A 197 21.95 -2.67 10.68
N ALA A 198 22.98 -2.72 9.81
CA ALA A 198 24.16 -1.87 9.89
C ALA A 198 24.00 -0.47 9.27
N LEU A 199 22.86 -0.20 8.63
CA LEU A 199 22.60 1.05 7.94
C LEU A 199 21.78 2.01 8.81
N SER A 200 22.01 3.30 8.61
CA SER A 200 21.09 4.36 9.01
C SER A 200 20.87 5.28 7.83
N VAL A 201 19.69 5.88 7.77
CA VAL A 201 19.32 6.88 6.77
C VAL A 201 19.07 8.22 7.44
N VAL A 202 19.44 9.30 6.77
CA VAL A 202 19.09 10.68 7.12
C VAL A 202 18.65 11.42 5.87
N ASP A 203 18.01 12.58 6.02
CA ASP A 203 17.45 13.32 4.89
C ASP A 203 18.52 13.67 3.84
N THR A 204 19.76 13.92 4.27
CA THR A 204 20.89 14.19 3.39
C THR A 204 21.42 12.95 2.66
N ASP A 205 20.82 11.78 2.80
CA ASP A 205 21.14 10.60 1.99
C ASP A 205 20.38 10.57 0.66
N PHE A 206 19.34 11.39 0.53
CA PHE A 206 18.47 11.47 -0.64
C PHE A 206 18.79 12.72 -1.47
N GLU A 207 18.41 12.70 -2.75
CA GLU A 207 18.65 13.83 -3.67
C GLU A 207 18.18 15.17 -3.10
N ALA A 208 16.98 15.15 -2.54
CA ALA A 208 16.40 16.21 -1.75
C ALA A 208 15.78 15.58 -0.49
N ALA A 209 15.41 16.41 0.48
CA ALA A 209 14.71 15.93 1.67
C ALA A 209 13.48 15.10 1.26
N PRO A 210 13.23 13.95 1.92
CA PRO A 210 12.04 13.14 1.66
C PRO A 210 10.78 14.01 1.71
N THR A 211 9.97 13.93 0.66
CA THR A 211 8.85 14.85 0.44
C THR A 211 7.54 14.15 0.76
N PRO A 212 6.74 14.67 1.72
CA PRO A 212 5.40 14.15 1.96
C PRO A 212 4.52 14.48 0.74
N PHE A 213 3.72 13.53 0.27
CA PHE A 213 2.87 13.73 -0.90
C PHE A 213 1.39 13.36 -0.68
N ALA A 214 1.11 12.46 0.25
CA ALA A 214 -0.24 12.05 0.61
C ALA A 214 -0.29 11.66 2.09
N GLN A 215 -1.48 11.38 2.60
CA GLN A 215 -1.68 10.81 3.93
C GLN A 215 -2.28 9.42 3.82
N ALA A 216 -1.66 8.44 4.48
CA ALA A 216 -2.22 7.13 4.68
C ALA A 216 -3.05 7.11 5.97
N VAL A 217 -4.31 6.68 5.87
CA VAL A 217 -5.18 6.41 7.01
C VAL A 217 -5.05 4.93 7.35
N ILE A 218 -4.62 4.64 8.58
CA ILE A 218 -4.33 3.27 8.99
C ILE A 218 -5.29 2.86 10.09
N GLY A 219 -5.95 1.72 9.93
CA GLY A 219 -6.93 1.21 10.86
C GLY A 219 -6.52 -0.09 11.53
N LEU A 220 -7.34 -0.44 12.52
CA LEU A 220 -7.40 -1.80 13.04
C LEU A 220 -8.60 -2.48 12.39
N VAL A 221 -8.38 -3.69 11.89
CA VAL A 221 -9.46 -4.57 11.45
C VAL A 221 -9.60 -5.73 12.41
N VAL A 222 -10.81 -6.25 12.56
CA VAL A 222 -11.07 -7.46 13.34
C VAL A 222 -11.94 -8.42 12.54
N ASN A 223 -11.92 -9.70 12.90
CA ASN A 223 -12.86 -10.65 12.30
C ASN A 223 -14.30 -10.40 12.78
N THR A 224 -15.29 -10.89 12.02
CA THR A 224 -16.72 -10.66 12.33
C THR A 224 -17.12 -11.10 13.73
N THR A 225 -16.61 -12.21 14.24
CA THR A 225 -16.93 -12.70 15.59
C THR A 225 -16.49 -11.68 16.65
N MET A 226 -15.21 -11.27 16.61
CA MET A 226 -14.69 -10.24 17.50
C MET A 226 -15.47 -8.94 17.35
N TYR A 227 -15.72 -8.49 16.12
CA TYR A 227 -16.49 -7.27 15.86
C TYR A 227 -17.84 -7.26 16.59
N ASN A 228 -18.62 -8.33 16.41
CA ASN A 228 -19.97 -8.41 16.96
C ASN A 228 -19.97 -8.49 18.50
N ASP A 229 -19.05 -9.27 19.07
CA ASP A 229 -18.95 -9.42 20.53
C ASP A 229 -18.54 -8.12 21.20
N LEU A 230 -17.65 -7.36 20.57
CA LEU A 230 -17.24 -6.04 21.05
C LEU A 230 -18.33 -5.01 20.92
N ALA A 231 -19.06 -5.03 19.80
CA ALA A 231 -20.20 -4.14 19.57
C ALA A 231 -21.28 -4.36 20.63
N ALA A 232 -21.59 -5.63 20.92
CA ALA A 232 -22.54 -6.03 21.96
C ALA A 232 -22.07 -5.58 23.36
N TYR A 233 -20.81 -5.82 23.71
CA TYR A 233 -20.26 -5.40 25.00
C TYR A 233 -20.29 -3.89 25.20
N GLN A 234 -19.94 -3.13 24.16
CA GLN A 234 -19.88 -1.67 24.22
C GLN A 234 -21.26 -1.01 24.06
N GLY A 235 -22.31 -1.76 23.71
CA GLY A 235 -23.63 -1.21 23.43
C GLY A 235 -23.65 -0.30 22.20
N VAL A 236 -22.86 -0.59 21.18
CA VAL A 236 -22.69 0.22 19.95
C VAL A 236 -22.82 -0.63 18.69
N THR A 237 -22.98 0.01 17.53
CA THR A 237 -23.03 -0.68 16.22
C THR A 237 -21.65 -0.87 15.59
N VAL A 238 -20.70 0.03 15.90
CA VAL A 238 -19.29 -0.06 15.49
C VAL A 238 -18.43 -0.01 16.74
N PRO A 239 -17.76 -1.11 17.11
CA PRO A 239 -16.95 -1.15 18.31
C PRO A 239 -15.72 -0.27 18.15
N SER A 240 -15.15 0.13 19.29
CA SER A 240 -13.89 0.88 19.34
C SER A 240 -12.80 0.20 20.16
N ILE A 241 -11.56 0.29 19.66
CA ILE A 241 -10.35 -0.10 20.37
C ILE A 241 -9.59 1.14 20.82
N GLY A 242 -9.32 1.24 22.12
CA GLY A 242 -8.44 2.27 22.68
C GLY A 242 -6.96 1.97 22.42
N GLN A 243 -6.16 3.02 22.29
CA GLN A 243 -4.72 3.01 22.11
C GLN A 243 -4.03 2.17 23.19
N ASN A 244 -4.37 2.41 24.46
CA ASN A 244 -3.78 1.67 25.58
C ASN A 244 -4.08 0.16 25.53
N ALA A 245 -5.31 -0.21 25.12
CA ALA A 245 -5.71 -1.60 25.00
C ALA A 245 -4.91 -2.30 23.90
N PHE A 246 -4.82 -1.71 22.71
CA PHE A 246 -4.04 -2.29 21.62
C PHE A 246 -2.53 -2.27 21.90
N SER A 247 -2.01 -1.20 22.51
CA SER A 247 -0.61 -1.09 22.96
C SER A 247 -0.21 -2.24 23.89
N ASN A 248 -1.06 -2.57 24.87
CA ASN A 248 -0.82 -3.70 25.76
C ASN A 248 -0.91 -5.04 25.02
N LEU A 249 -1.86 -5.18 24.08
CA LEU A 249 -2.01 -6.39 23.28
C LEU A 249 -0.84 -6.63 22.32
N TRP A 250 -0.27 -5.58 21.72
CA TRP A 250 0.76 -5.71 20.68
C TRP A 250 2.20 -5.48 21.16
N GLY A 251 2.40 -4.66 22.20
CA GLY A 251 3.72 -4.33 22.77
C GLY A 251 4.35 -5.50 23.53
N SER A 252 5.66 -5.50 23.74
CA SER A 252 6.42 -6.62 24.32
C SER A 252 6.05 -6.91 25.78
N THR A 253 5.66 -5.90 26.53
CA THR A 253 5.24 -5.99 27.94
C THR A 253 3.76 -6.29 28.05
N TYR A 254 3.35 -7.48 27.62
CA TYR A 254 1.98 -7.96 27.83
C TYR A 254 1.65 -8.06 29.30
N SER A 255 0.52 -7.48 29.70
CA SER A 255 -0.09 -7.73 31.00
C SER A 255 -1.52 -8.20 30.84
N ALA A 256 -1.79 -9.44 31.30
CA ALA A 256 -3.15 -9.98 31.38
C ALA A 256 -4.05 -9.16 32.34
N THR A 257 -3.46 -8.32 33.20
CA THR A 257 -4.25 -7.42 34.07
C THR A 257 -4.73 -6.16 33.34
N GLN A 258 -3.97 -5.68 32.34
CA GLN A 258 -4.28 -4.53 31.47
C GLN A 258 -4.97 -4.97 30.16
N TYR A 259 -5.49 -6.19 30.13
CA TYR A 259 -6.22 -6.73 28.98
C TYR A 259 -7.35 -5.79 28.58
N TRP A 260 -7.76 -5.85 27.32
CA TRP A 260 -8.98 -5.18 26.92
C TRP A 260 -10.15 -5.78 27.70
N THR A 261 -10.79 -4.99 28.56
CA THR A 261 -11.88 -5.40 29.48
C THR A 261 -13.00 -6.24 28.85
N PRO A 262 -13.46 -6.00 27.61
CA PRO A 262 -14.44 -6.86 26.92
C PRO A 262 -13.98 -8.33 26.77
N LEU A 263 -12.67 -8.58 26.80
CA LEU A 263 -12.07 -9.90 26.70
C LEU A 263 -11.69 -10.50 28.07
N LYS A 264 -11.90 -9.75 29.15
CA LYS A 264 -11.43 -10.08 30.51
C LYS A 264 -12.55 -10.20 31.54
N ASP A 265 -13.75 -9.67 31.27
CA ASP A 265 -14.73 -9.53 32.34
C ASP A 265 -15.70 -10.71 32.45
N GLY A 266 -15.53 -11.47 33.52
CA GLY A 266 -16.48 -12.44 34.05
C GLY A 266 -17.42 -11.86 35.09
N SER A 267 -17.61 -10.54 35.16
CA SER A 267 -18.50 -9.87 36.10
C SER A 267 -19.60 -9.03 35.42
N SER A 268 -20.80 -9.61 35.44
CA SER A 268 -22.08 -8.92 35.72
C SER A 268 -22.45 -7.62 34.96
N VAL A 269 -22.36 -7.60 33.63
CA VAL A 269 -23.34 -6.89 32.79
C VAL A 269 -23.65 -7.75 31.56
N GLY A 270 -24.73 -8.53 31.61
CA GLY A 270 -25.17 -9.40 30.52
C GLY A 270 -24.24 -10.58 30.29
N THR A 271 -24.73 -11.79 30.51
CA THR A 271 -24.01 -13.05 30.20
C THR A 271 -23.39 -13.03 28.80
N VAL A 272 -22.06 -12.89 28.71
CA VAL A 272 -21.26 -13.35 27.55
C VAL A 272 -20.43 -14.55 28.00
N PRO A 273 -20.98 -15.78 27.97
CA PRO A 273 -20.46 -16.90 28.77
C PRO A 273 -19.19 -17.61 28.26
N ALA A 274 -18.37 -17.02 27.38
CA ALA A 274 -17.24 -17.76 26.77
C ALA A 274 -15.92 -17.00 26.57
N LEU A 275 -15.86 -15.68 26.82
CA LEU A 275 -14.78 -14.84 26.28
C LEU A 275 -13.43 -14.90 27.03
N LEU A 276 -13.44 -15.36 28.28
CA LEU A 276 -12.27 -15.37 29.16
C LEU A 276 -11.14 -16.32 28.72
N ASN A 277 -11.44 -17.28 27.86
CA ASN A 277 -10.50 -18.30 27.41
C ASN A 277 -10.06 -18.14 25.94
N THR A 278 -10.59 -17.15 25.22
CA THR A 278 -10.33 -17.02 23.78
C THR A 278 -9.04 -16.25 23.53
N GLN A 279 -8.09 -16.90 22.84
CA GLN A 279 -6.84 -16.29 22.43
C GLN A 279 -7.09 -15.12 21.46
N VAL A 280 -6.38 -14.00 21.67
CA VAL A 280 -6.32 -12.90 20.69
C VAL A 280 -5.10 -13.07 19.80
N ASN A 281 -5.32 -13.01 18.49
CA ASN A 281 -4.29 -13.14 17.49
C ASN A 281 -4.12 -11.82 16.77
N ILE A 282 -2.90 -11.32 16.75
CA ILE A 282 -2.56 -10.03 16.19
C ILE A 282 -1.78 -10.30 14.92
N VAL A 283 -2.38 -9.92 13.80
CA VAL A 283 -1.77 -10.02 12.48
C VAL A 283 -1.15 -8.67 12.16
N GLY A 284 0.13 -8.54 12.51
CA GLY A 284 0.91 -7.35 12.15
C GLY A 284 1.42 -7.42 10.72
N ARG A 285 1.92 -6.30 10.21
CA ARG A 285 2.72 -6.29 8.98
C ARG A 285 4.16 -6.76 9.27
N SER A 286 4.87 -7.21 8.25
CA SER A 286 6.27 -7.64 8.34
C SER A 286 7.21 -6.49 8.76
N VAL A 287 8.39 -6.86 9.27
CA VAL A 287 9.46 -5.89 9.55
C VAL A 287 9.82 -5.14 8.26
N GLY A 288 9.95 -3.81 8.33
CA GLY A 288 10.21 -2.96 7.18
C GLY A 288 8.96 -2.38 6.51
N SER A 289 7.76 -2.72 6.99
CA SER A 289 6.50 -2.10 6.57
C SER A 289 6.33 -0.70 7.18
N GLY A 290 5.94 0.28 6.36
CA GLY A 290 5.57 1.62 6.83
C GLY A 290 4.30 1.61 7.66
N THR A 291 3.28 0.83 7.25
CA THR A 291 2.06 0.63 8.03
C THR A 291 2.37 0.13 9.45
N ARG A 292 3.31 -0.82 9.58
CA ARG A 292 3.79 -1.29 10.90
C ARG A 292 4.46 -0.17 11.69
N ALA A 293 5.33 0.61 11.04
CA ALA A 293 6.02 1.74 11.65
C ALA A 293 5.03 2.79 12.17
N ALA A 294 4.06 3.20 11.34
CA ALA A 294 3.01 4.16 11.68
C ALA A 294 2.16 3.71 12.88
N VAL A 295 1.71 2.45 12.90
CA VAL A 295 0.99 1.90 14.06
C VAL A 295 1.90 1.84 15.29
N GLY A 296 3.19 1.55 15.12
CA GLY A 296 4.17 1.61 16.21
C GLY A 296 4.35 3.01 16.81
N LEU A 297 4.35 4.04 15.97
CA LEU A 297 4.40 5.43 16.40
C LEU A 297 3.18 5.79 17.23
N TYR A 298 1.97 5.43 16.77
CA TYR A 298 0.74 5.74 17.49
C TYR A 298 0.59 4.87 18.75
N PHE A 299 0.48 3.55 18.60
CA PHE A 299 0.07 2.67 19.69
C PHE A 299 1.18 2.36 20.69
N ASN A 300 2.44 2.33 20.27
CA ASN A 300 3.55 1.94 21.15
C ASN A 300 4.45 3.12 21.55
N ASN A 301 4.07 4.35 21.18
CA ASN A 301 4.86 5.57 21.37
C ASN A 301 6.35 5.30 21.09
N SER A 302 6.63 4.71 19.92
CA SER A 302 7.97 4.28 19.51
C SER A 302 8.59 5.27 18.51
N PRO A 303 8.92 6.51 18.92
CA PRO A 303 9.55 7.46 18.01
C PRO A 303 10.97 6.99 17.63
N THR A 304 11.52 7.61 16.59
CA THR A 304 12.89 7.43 16.14
C THR A 304 13.86 7.47 17.32
N ASN A 305 14.56 6.37 17.55
CA ASN A 305 15.67 6.25 18.52
C ASN A 305 15.34 6.24 20.02
N LEU A 306 14.11 5.95 20.45
CA LEU A 306 13.80 5.79 21.88
C LEU A 306 13.33 4.40 22.26
N SER A 307 13.67 4.04 23.50
CA SER A 307 13.29 2.88 24.31
C SER A 307 11.78 2.73 24.54
N GLY A 308 10.96 2.89 23.49
CA GLY A 308 9.53 2.60 23.52
C GLY A 308 9.27 1.11 23.80
N LYS A 309 8.01 0.75 24.06
CA LYS A 309 7.63 -0.66 24.20
C LYS A 309 8.03 -1.39 22.94
N GLN A 310 9.01 -2.29 23.06
CA GLN A 310 9.43 -3.14 21.95
C GLN A 310 8.22 -3.88 21.39
N TRP A 311 8.24 -4.26 20.12
CA TRP A 311 7.15 -5.05 19.57
C TRP A 311 7.25 -6.48 20.09
N ALA A 312 6.12 -7.14 20.30
CA ALA A 312 6.14 -8.57 20.53
C ALA A 312 6.87 -9.25 19.36
N ALA A 313 7.77 -10.20 19.67
CA ALA A 313 8.41 -11.00 18.65
C ALA A 313 7.31 -11.73 17.86
N SER A 314 7.33 -11.57 16.54
CA SER A 314 6.43 -12.32 15.68
C SER A 314 6.83 -13.79 15.76
N ASN A 315 5.89 -14.69 16.03
CA ASN A 315 6.12 -16.07 15.64
C ASN A 315 6.10 -16.10 14.10
N THR A 316 7.06 -16.82 13.50
CA THR A 316 7.08 -17.10 12.06
C THR A 316 6.08 -18.18 11.68
N ASN A 317 5.40 -18.77 12.67
CA ASN A 317 4.45 -19.84 12.48
C ASN A 317 3.05 -19.23 12.24
N PRO A 318 2.42 -19.44 11.07
CA PRO A 318 1.06 -18.95 10.76
C PRO A 318 -0.01 -19.59 11.67
N VAL A 319 0.38 -20.57 12.49
CA VAL A 319 -0.50 -21.25 13.42
C VAL A 319 -0.78 -20.37 14.62
N VAL A 320 -1.93 -19.72 14.55
CA VAL A 320 -2.70 -19.24 15.69
C VAL A 320 -2.70 -20.32 16.79
N GLY A 321 -1.98 -20.06 17.89
CA GLY A 321 -1.83 -21.01 19.01
C GLY A 321 -3.16 -21.46 19.65
N THR A 322 -3.11 -22.38 20.62
CA THR A 322 -4.32 -22.99 21.22
C THR A 322 -4.41 -22.78 22.73
N ALA A 323 -3.70 -21.81 23.28
CA ALA A 323 -3.64 -21.66 24.72
C ALA A 323 -4.60 -20.57 25.25
N SER A 324 -5.41 -20.97 26.23
CA SER A 324 -6.32 -20.08 26.97
C SER A 324 -5.58 -18.89 27.60
N GLY A 325 -6.20 -17.71 27.56
CA GLY A 325 -5.66 -16.47 28.15
C GLY A 325 -4.39 -15.92 27.49
N LYS A 326 -4.00 -16.43 26.32
CA LYS A 326 -2.78 -16.01 25.61
C LYS A 326 -3.08 -15.05 24.46
N ARG A 327 -2.04 -14.35 24.03
CA ARG A 327 -1.99 -13.64 22.75
C ARG A 327 -1.03 -14.35 21.77
N SER A 328 -1.26 -14.21 20.47
CA SER A 328 -0.28 -14.53 19.44
C SER A 328 -0.03 -13.30 18.58
N VAL A 329 1.20 -13.10 18.12
CA VAL A 329 1.53 -12.05 17.17
C VAL A 329 2.20 -12.69 15.96
N THR A 330 1.53 -12.63 14.82
CA THR A 330 2.06 -13.08 13.52
C THR A 330 2.39 -11.86 12.64
N SER A 331 3.15 -12.10 11.59
CA SER A 331 3.48 -11.07 10.60
C SER A 331 3.02 -11.46 9.20
N ALA A 332 2.43 -10.51 8.48
CA ALA A 332 1.99 -10.64 7.10
C ALA A 332 2.86 -9.76 6.19
N SER A 333 3.29 -10.31 5.05
CA SER A 333 4.15 -9.62 4.07
C SER A 333 3.41 -8.55 3.27
N SER A 334 2.09 -8.60 3.18
CA SER A 334 1.23 -7.68 2.42
C SER A 334 -0.06 -7.38 3.17
N SER A 335 -0.79 -6.35 2.73
CA SER A 335 -2.12 -6.05 3.25
C SER A 335 -3.14 -7.17 2.95
N GLY A 336 -3.07 -7.79 1.77
CA GLY A 336 -3.90 -8.96 1.43
C GLY A 336 -3.64 -10.15 2.36
N ASN A 337 -2.38 -10.38 2.74
CA ASN A 337 -2.03 -11.43 3.69
C ASN A 337 -2.53 -11.12 5.10
N VAL A 338 -2.67 -9.83 5.48
CA VAL A 338 -3.33 -9.45 6.74
C VAL A 338 -4.80 -9.88 6.69
N ILE A 339 -5.52 -9.51 5.64
CA ILE A 339 -6.94 -9.87 5.46
C ILE A 339 -7.09 -11.40 5.52
N ALA A 340 -6.35 -12.14 4.71
CA ALA A 340 -6.42 -13.59 4.66
C ALA A 340 -6.13 -14.27 6.01
N GLN A 341 -5.15 -13.79 6.77
CA GLN A 341 -4.85 -14.34 8.10
C GLN A 341 -5.93 -13.99 9.14
N VAL A 342 -6.49 -12.79 9.10
CA VAL A 342 -7.60 -12.39 9.99
C VAL A 342 -8.85 -13.24 9.70
N GLU A 343 -9.14 -13.51 8.43
CA GLU A 343 -10.22 -14.41 8.00
C GLU A 343 -10.00 -15.85 8.45
N ALA A 344 -8.83 -16.42 8.13
CA ALA A 344 -8.50 -17.81 8.48
C ALA A 344 -8.57 -18.04 10.00
N CYS A 345 -8.20 -17.04 10.78
CA CYS A 345 -8.34 -17.05 12.23
C CYS A 345 -9.81 -17.04 12.68
N GLY A 346 -10.66 -16.22 12.05
CA GLY A 346 -12.10 -16.18 12.32
C GLY A 346 -12.80 -17.52 12.07
N ALA A 347 -12.35 -18.28 11.07
CA ALA A 347 -12.86 -19.62 10.79
C ALA A 347 -12.61 -20.64 11.92
N THR A 348 -11.73 -20.33 12.88
CA THR A 348 -11.42 -21.19 14.03
C THR A 348 -12.08 -20.74 15.35
N SER A 349 -13.07 -19.85 15.29
CA SER A 349 -13.75 -19.25 16.46
C SER A 349 -12.80 -18.51 17.42
N LYS A 350 -11.72 -17.95 16.88
CA LYS A 350 -10.72 -17.17 17.65
C LYS A 350 -10.85 -15.69 17.34
N TYR A 351 -10.32 -14.86 18.22
CA TYR A 351 -10.28 -13.42 18.01
C TYR A 351 -9.05 -13.03 17.23
N CYS A 352 -9.26 -12.20 16.22
CA CYS A 352 -8.19 -11.67 15.40
C CYS A 352 -8.29 -10.17 15.21
N VAL A 353 -7.15 -9.50 15.33
CA VAL A 353 -6.96 -8.10 15.01
C VAL A 353 -5.85 -7.98 13.97
N GLY A 354 -6.10 -7.29 12.88
CA GLY A 354 -5.12 -6.97 11.85
C GLY A 354 -4.80 -5.48 11.83
N ILE A 355 -3.58 -5.16 11.39
CA ILE A 355 -3.18 -3.79 11.06
C ILE A 355 -3.31 -3.60 9.55
N LEU A 356 -4.19 -2.71 9.11
CA LEU A 356 -4.53 -2.54 7.70
C LEU A 356 -4.67 -1.06 7.35
N GLY A 357 -4.11 -0.65 6.21
CA GLY A 357 -4.41 0.65 5.63
C GLY A 357 -5.82 0.68 5.04
N LEU A 358 -6.51 1.81 5.12
CA LEU A 358 -7.89 1.96 4.65
C LEU A 358 -8.03 1.93 3.12
N GLU A 359 -6.92 2.01 2.40
CA GLU A 359 -6.90 1.89 0.94
C GLU A 359 -7.23 0.48 0.45
N GLN A 360 -7.27 -0.47 1.39
CA GLN A 360 -7.69 -1.84 1.20
C GLN A 360 -9.15 -1.99 1.55
N VAL A 361 -9.89 -2.68 0.67
CA VAL A 361 -11.27 -3.05 0.95
C VAL A 361 -11.22 -4.36 1.74
N PRO A 362 -11.68 -4.38 3.01
CA PRO A 362 -11.79 -5.63 3.75
C PRO A 362 -12.78 -6.59 3.07
N SER A 363 -12.63 -7.88 3.32
CA SER A 363 -13.65 -8.85 2.93
C SER A 363 -14.90 -8.74 3.82
N ALA A 364 -15.96 -9.49 3.50
CA ALA A 364 -17.15 -9.56 4.33
C ALA A 364 -16.90 -10.06 5.77
N ASN A 365 -15.78 -10.78 6.00
CA ASN A 365 -15.43 -11.38 7.28
C ASN A 365 -14.44 -10.56 8.11
N VAL A 366 -13.98 -9.43 7.56
CA VAL A 366 -12.99 -8.54 8.19
C VAL A 366 -13.58 -7.14 8.22
N LYS A 367 -13.59 -6.50 9.38
CA LYS A 367 -14.24 -5.20 9.57
C LYS A 367 -13.31 -4.22 10.25
N PHE A 368 -13.26 -2.99 9.76
CA PHE A 368 -12.62 -1.90 10.49
C PHE A 368 -13.37 -1.60 11.78
N VAL A 369 -12.63 -1.26 12.83
CA VAL A 369 -13.18 -0.77 14.09
C VAL A 369 -12.82 0.70 14.28
N ASN A 370 -13.56 1.38 15.15
CA ASN A 370 -13.20 2.74 15.58
C ASN A 370 -11.92 2.68 16.44
N VAL A 371 -11.12 3.73 16.40
CA VAL A 371 -9.97 3.89 17.32
C VAL A 371 -10.23 5.13 18.17
N GLU A 372 -10.11 4.98 19.49
CA GLU A 372 -10.45 6.06 20.45
C GLU A 372 -11.86 6.65 20.26
N GLY A 373 -12.84 5.79 19.96
CA GLY A 373 -14.21 6.18 19.65
C GLY A 373 -14.40 6.83 18.27
N GLN A 374 -13.33 7.04 17.50
CA GLN A 374 -13.37 7.78 16.24
C GLN A 374 -13.40 6.84 15.04
N SER A 375 -14.30 7.13 14.11
CA SER A 375 -14.38 6.42 12.83
C SER A 375 -13.19 6.79 11.94
N PRO A 376 -12.56 5.82 11.26
CA PRO A 376 -11.55 6.09 10.25
C PRO A 376 -12.03 7.05 9.14
N ALA A 377 -13.34 7.07 8.83
CA ALA A 377 -13.92 8.01 7.87
C ALA A 377 -13.77 9.48 8.30
N ASN A 378 -13.54 9.74 9.59
CA ASN A 378 -13.35 11.08 10.11
C ASN A 378 -11.89 11.57 10.03
N ALA A 379 -10.98 10.81 9.40
CA ALA A 379 -9.56 11.15 9.27
C ALA A 379 -9.33 12.49 8.58
N ARG A 380 -10.04 12.77 7.49
CA ARG A 380 -9.89 14.03 6.73
C ARG A 380 -10.28 15.28 7.54
N PHE A 381 -11.07 15.11 8.60
CA PHE A 381 -11.49 16.18 9.51
C PHE A 381 -10.60 16.29 10.75
N GLY A 382 -9.58 15.43 10.87
CA GLY A 382 -8.65 15.43 12.00
C GLY A 382 -9.18 14.81 13.28
N GLN A 383 -10.32 14.12 13.23
CA GLN A 383 -10.85 13.43 14.41
C GLN A 383 -10.25 12.04 14.58
N TYR A 384 -9.88 11.37 13.47
CA TYR A 384 -9.22 10.07 13.54
C TYR A 384 -7.69 10.24 13.72
N PRO A 385 -7.07 9.57 14.72
CA PRO A 385 -5.70 9.91 15.11
C PRO A 385 -4.61 9.16 14.34
N VAL A 386 -4.94 8.06 13.66
CA VAL A 386 -3.97 7.19 12.99
C VAL A 386 -3.83 7.56 11.50
N VAL A 387 -3.41 8.81 11.29
CA VAL A 387 -3.15 9.40 9.97
C VAL A 387 -1.67 9.77 9.90
N TYR A 388 -0.98 9.31 8.85
CA TYR A 388 0.46 9.51 8.67
C TYR A 388 0.78 9.96 7.25
N GLU A 389 1.81 10.78 7.10
CA GLU A 389 2.18 11.35 5.82
C GLU A 389 3.11 10.40 5.08
N ALA A 390 2.63 9.88 3.96
CA ALA A 390 3.43 9.10 3.05
C ALA A 390 4.45 10.01 2.37
N THR A 391 5.68 9.51 2.25
CA THR A 391 6.80 10.24 1.66
C THR A 391 7.31 9.55 0.41
N TYR A 392 7.79 10.35 -0.53
CA TYR A 392 8.67 9.88 -1.58
C TYR A 392 10.07 10.45 -1.42
N GLN A 393 11.04 9.71 -1.93
CA GLN A 393 12.44 10.07 -1.90
C GLN A 393 13.09 9.68 -3.22
N ILE A 394 14.10 10.43 -3.64
CA ILE A 394 14.78 10.22 -4.92
C ILE A 394 16.24 9.89 -4.64
N SER A 395 16.78 8.91 -5.36
CA SER A 395 18.16 8.47 -5.18
C SER A 395 19.15 9.53 -5.65
N LYS A 396 20.16 9.84 -4.83
CA LYS A 396 21.26 10.75 -5.19
C LYS A 396 22.08 10.25 -6.37
N THR A 397 22.34 8.95 -6.39
CA THR A 397 23.15 8.34 -7.43
C THR A 397 22.38 8.21 -8.74
N ALA A 398 21.05 8.39 -8.69
CA ALA A 398 20.12 8.23 -9.81
C ALA A 398 20.53 7.07 -10.72
N PRO A 399 20.34 5.81 -10.29
CA PRO A 399 20.85 4.66 -11.01
C PRO A 399 20.48 4.64 -12.51
N GLY A 400 19.38 5.28 -12.91
CA GLY A 400 18.87 5.37 -14.29
C GLY A 400 19.30 6.63 -15.03
N GLY A 401 20.25 7.39 -14.45
CA GLY A 401 20.74 8.65 -14.97
C GLY A 401 19.76 9.82 -14.81
N ALA A 402 20.06 10.91 -15.51
CA ALA A 402 19.33 12.17 -15.40
C ALA A 402 17.86 12.06 -15.85
N ALA A 403 17.56 11.24 -16.87
CA ALA A 403 16.20 11.06 -17.38
C ALA A 403 15.29 10.39 -16.33
N ALA A 404 15.74 9.30 -15.70
CA ALA A 404 15.00 8.63 -14.63
C ALA A 404 14.77 9.55 -13.43
N LYS A 405 15.77 10.36 -13.07
CA LYS A 405 15.66 11.36 -12.01
C LYS A 405 14.64 12.45 -12.33
N ALA A 406 14.65 13.00 -13.55
CA ALA A 406 13.66 13.97 -13.98
C ALA A 406 12.23 13.39 -13.94
N LEU A 407 12.09 12.14 -14.40
CA LEU A 407 10.82 11.42 -14.35
C LEU A 407 10.38 11.17 -12.90
N ALA A 408 11.29 10.81 -11.99
CA ALA A 408 10.99 10.63 -10.57
C ALA A 408 10.45 11.91 -9.91
N VAL A 409 11.01 13.07 -10.24
CA VAL A 409 10.53 14.38 -9.74
C VAL A 409 9.12 14.69 -10.28
N ALA A 410 8.92 14.51 -11.58
CA ALA A 410 7.62 14.71 -12.22
C ALA A 410 6.55 13.77 -11.63
N PHE A 411 6.89 12.49 -11.50
CA PHE A 411 6.04 11.45 -10.92
C PHE A 411 5.69 11.75 -9.45
N GLY A 412 6.68 12.14 -8.64
CA GLY A 412 6.48 12.55 -7.25
C GLY A 412 5.52 13.73 -7.09
N SER A 413 5.64 14.71 -7.98
CA SER A 413 4.75 15.89 -8.01
C SER A 413 3.33 15.53 -8.45
N ALA A 414 3.19 14.62 -9.42
CA ALA A 414 1.88 14.15 -9.89
C ALA A 414 1.13 13.35 -8.82
N MET A 415 1.82 12.51 -8.05
CA MET A 415 1.20 11.71 -6.96
C MET A 415 0.55 12.55 -5.87
N ALA A 416 1.02 13.78 -5.69
CA ALA A 416 0.49 14.71 -4.70
C ALA A 416 -0.88 15.31 -5.08
N LYS A 417 -1.28 15.22 -6.36
CA LYS A 417 -2.51 15.85 -6.87
C LYS A 417 -3.76 15.12 -6.37
N PRO A 418 -4.79 15.85 -5.88
CA PRO A 418 -6.05 15.25 -5.43
C PRO A 418 -6.72 14.36 -6.48
N ASP A 419 -6.69 14.75 -7.76
CA ASP A 419 -7.28 13.98 -8.85
C ASP A 419 -6.64 12.60 -9.02
N ASN A 420 -5.31 12.49 -8.90
CA ASN A 420 -4.59 11.22 -8.98
C ASN A 420 -4.87 10.31 -7.78
N ILE A 421 -4.95 10.88 -6.59
CA ILE A 421 -5.32 10.15 -5.38
C ILE A 421 -6.76 9.65 -5.48
N PHE A 422 -7.68 10.51 -5.96
CA PHE A 422 -9.08 10.16 -6.13
C PHE A 422 -9.28 9.09 -7.20
N ALA A 423 -8.61 9.16 -8.34
CA ALA A 423 -8.70 8.11 -9.36
C ALA A 423 -8.18 6.75 -8.87
N ALA A 424 -7.11 6.76 -8.06
CA ALA A 424 -6.53 5.54 -7.52
C ALA A 424 -7.38 4.87 -6.41
N PHE A 425 -8.01 5.67 -5.56
CA PHE A 425 -8.61 5.17 -4.31
C PHE A 425 -10.09 5.50 -4.13
N ASN A 426 -10.66 6.39 -4.94
CA ASN A 426 -12.05 6.85 -4.85
C ASN A 426 -12.43 7.31 -3.43
N GLY A 427 -11.55 8.08 -2.78
CA GLY A 427 -11.76 8.55 -1.40
C GLY A 427 -11.38 7.56 -0.29
N ASN A 428 -10.92 6.35 -0.61
CA ASN A 428 -10.64 5.33 0.40
C ASN A 428 -9.21 5.41 0.93
N GLY A 429 -9.06 5.87 2.18
CA GLY A 429 -7.88 5.60 3.00
C GLY A 429 -6.59 6.32 2.63
N VAL A 430 -6.54 7.00 1.49
CA VAL A 430 -5.45 7.90 1.11
C VAL A 430 -6.01 9.29 0.86
N LEU A 431 -5.42 10.28 1.51
CA LEU A 431 -5.85 11.68 1.45
C LEU A 431 -4.77 12.55 0.82
N ALA A 432 -5.18 13.59 0.09
CA ALA A 432 -4.28 14.64 -0.34
C ALA A 432 -3.86 15.50 0.86
N LEU A 433 -2.61 15.98 0.85
CA LEU A 433 -2.15 16.94 1.85
C LEU A 433 -2.90 18.27 1.71
N PRO A 434 -3.13 19.02 2.80
CA PRO A 434 -3.79 20.31 2.74
C PRO A 434 -3.14 21.29 1.74
N SER A 435 -1.81 21.23 1.60
CA SER A 435 -1.04 22.07 0.66
C SER A 435 -1.29 21.77 -0.82
N ASN A 436 -1.91 20.63 -1.13
CA ASN A 436 -2.15 20.18 -2.50
C ASN A 436 -3.60 20.45 -2.95
N CYS A 437 -4.41 21.10 -2.12
CA CYS A 437 -5.80 21.41 -2.37
C CYS A 437 -5.96 22.92 -2.65
N SER A 438 -7.02 23.28 -3.38
CA SER A 438 -7.31 24.64 -3.86
C SER A 438 -7.56 25.69 -2.76
N GLY A 439 -7.62 25.29 -1.48
CA GLY A 439 -7.78 26.17 -0.33
C GLY A 439 -7.64 25.43 1.01
N THR A 440 -7.69 26.18 2.11
CA THR A 440 -7.47 25.64 3.48
C THR A 440 -8.77 25.29 4.21
N VAL A 441 -9.93 25.68 3.67
CA VAL A 441 -11.25 25.38 4.22
C VAL A 441 -12.14 24.59 3.25
N TYR A 442 -13.08 23.79 3.79
CA TYR A 442 -13.95 22.90 3.01
C TYR A 442 -14.73 23.60 1.90
N THR A 443 -15.11 24.88 2.12
CA THR A 443 -15.89 25.66 1.17
C THR A 443 -15.11 26.06 -0.07
N ASP A 444 -13.79 25.97 -0.04
CA ASP A 444 -12.93 26.32 -1.18
C ASP A 444 -12.85 25.17 -2.19
N TRP A 445 -13.14 23.94 -1.75
CA TRP A 445 -13.01 22.74 -2.56
C TRP A 445 -14.25 22.55 -3.43
N THR A 446 -14.06 22.69 -4.74
CA THR A 446 -15.17 22.64 -5.69
C THR A 446 -15.20 21.37 -6.51
N SER A 447 -14.07 20.67 -6.64
CA SER A 447 -14.01 19.45 -7.44
C SER A 447 -14.46 18.22 -6.64
N THR A 448 -15.04 17.23 -7.32
CA THR A 448 -15.41 15.95 -6.70
C THR A 448 -14.21 15.26 -6.05
N ALA A 449 -13.03 15.34 -6.67
CA ALA A 449 -11.82 14.76 -6.12
C ALA A 449 -11.40 15.46 -4.82
N GLU A 450 -11.36 16.79 -4.80
CA GLU A 450 -10.99 17.54 -3.60
C GLU A 450 -11.98 17.28 -2.46
N LEU A 451 -13.28 17.31 -2.75
CA LEU A 451 -14.33 16.99 -1.77
C LEU A 451 -14.24 15.56 -1.22
N ALA A 452 -13.62 14.63 -1.95
CA ALA A 452 -13.44 13.26 -1.52
C ALA A 452 -12.14 13.06 -0.72
N VAL A 453 -11.00 13.56 -1.21
CA VAL A 453 -9.66 13.18 -0.70
C VAL A 453 -8.92 14.30 0.02
N CYS A 454 -9.32 15.57 -0.06
CA CYS A 454 -8.58 16.63 0.61
C CYS A 454 -8.67 16.51 2.14
N SER A 455 -7.49 16.59 2.77
CA SER A 455 -7.35 16.60 4.21
C SER A 455 -7.26 18.02 4.74
N ARG A 456 -7.66 18.21 6.00
CA ARG A 456 -7.41 19.45 6.77
C ARG A 456 -6.36 19.29 7.85
N VAL A 457 -5.69 18.15 7.89
CA VAL A 457 -4.68 17.88 8.92
C VAL A 457 -3.33 17.63 8.32
N THR A 458 -2.30 17.90 9.10
CA THR A 458 -0.90 17.63 8.74
C THR A 458 -0.06 17.35 9.97
N ARG A 459 1.01 16.57 9.77
CA ARG A 459 2.13 16.42 10.70
C ARG A 459 3.35 17.24 10.26
N GLY A 460 3.28 17.92 9.11
CA GLY A 460 4.33 18.80 8.58
C GLY A 460 5.60 18.06 8.20
N GLY A 461 5.48 16.88 7.58
CA GLY A 461 6.56 16.04 7.09
C GLY A 461 7.29 15.23 8.17
N ASN A 462 6.75 15.18 9.40
CA ASN A 462 7.40 14.49 10.52
C ASN A 462 6.37 13.68 11.31
N SER A 463 6.39 12.35 11.15
CA SER A 463 5.44 11.43 11.77
C SER A 463 5.49 11.40 13.30
N THR A 464 6.55 11.93 13.92
CA THR A 464 6.61 12.05 15.39
C THR A 464 5.85 13.27 15.93
N ARG A 465 5.49 14.23 15.07
CA ARG A 465 4.68 15.40 15.47
C ARG A 465 3.22 15.01 15.64
N THR A 466 2.55 15.67 16.57
CA THR A 466 1.09 15.56 16.73
C THR A 466 0.38 16.02 15.46
N LEU A 467 -0.65 15.27 15.06
CA LEU A 467 -1.53 15.65 13.97
C LEU A 467 -2.23 16.97 14.30
N SER A 468 -2.16 17.95 13.40
CA SER A 468 -2.66 19.30 13.62
C SER A 468 -3.57 19.74 12.48
N ILE A 469 -4.60 20.52 12.79
CA ILE A 469 -5.51 21.09 11.79
C ILE A 469 -4.84 22.30 11.13
N VAL A 470 -4.78 22.30 9.80
CA VAL A 470 -4.44 23.46 8.98
C VAL A 470 -5.69 24.33 8.85
N LYS A 471 -5.56 25.59 9.26
CA LYS A 471 -6.64 26.58 9.18
C LYS A 471 -6.59 27.31 7.85
#